data_AF-A0A2T2UWF2-F1
#
_entry.id   AF-A0A2T2UWF2-F1
#
_cell.length_a   1.000
_cell.length_b   1.000
_cell.length_c   1.000
_cell.angle_alpha   90.00
_cell.angle_beta   90.00
_cell.angle_gamma   90.00
#
_symmetry.space_group_name_H-M   'P 1'
#
loop_
_entity.id
_entity.type
_entity.pdbx_description
1 polymer ?
#
loop_
_entity_poly.entity_id
_entity_poly.type
_entity_poly.pdbx_seq_one_letter_code
_entity_poly.pdbx_strand_id
1 'polypeptide(L)'
;MNRLVHVVNAGLSALLIGGSLWLFPRLPDQVPRHFGIGGTADAYWEATLLHWMGLPYIAVAVAALVYGAAWWIGTPPYSVSVPNQQQYDMLDPSDKRVIIGYMQAFLHWTATAMLALFLIAQWSTYQVAMSGASTLPGYGLAVSLGMPVVLVIAALGMAWWLPRRVRKLSGES
;
A
#
# COMPACT_ATOMS: atom_id res chain seq x y z
N MET A 1 6.83 -17.61 3.74
CA MET A 1 6.62 -16.19 3.40
C MET A 1 7.97 -15.54 3.21
N ASN A 2 8.16 -14.74 2.15
CA ASN A 2 9.50 -14.27 1.76
C ASN A 2 9.91 -13.09 2.67
N ARG A 3 10.90 -13.29 3.56
CA ARG A 3 11.35 -12.27 4.53
C ARG A 3 11.66 -10.91 3.89
N LEU A 4 12.04 -10.95 2.61
CA LEU A 4 12.29 -9.79 1.77
C LEU A 4 11.18 -8.73 1.83
N VAL A 5 9.90 -9.11 1.69
CA VAL A 5 8.80 -8.12 1.63
C VAL A 5 8.69 -7.31 2.92
N HIS A 6 8.91 -7.95 4.06
CA HIS A 6 8.87 -7.28 5.36
C HIS A 6 10.05 -6.34 5.56
N VAL A 7 11.25 -6.75 5.12
CA VAL A 7 12.45 -5.90 5.14
C VAL A 7 12.26 -4.68 4.25
N VAL A 8 11.70 -4.86 3.05
CA VAL A 8 11.39 -3.76 2.13
C VAL A 8 10.37 -2.80 2.76
N ASN A 9 9.28 -3.32 3.33
CA ASN A 9 8.25 -2.49 3.97
C ASN A 9 8.77 -1.73 5.20
N ALA A 10 9.62 -2.37 6.00
CA ALA A 10 10.29 -1.72 7.12
C ALA A 10 11.23 -0.61 6.63
N GLY A 11 12.02 -0.88 5.58
CA GLY A 11 12.91 0.08 4.95
C GLY A 11 12.17 1.28 4.37
N LEU A 12 11.08 1.06 3.64
CA LEU A 12 10.23 2.12 3.08
C LEU A 12 9.59 2.97 4.19
N SER A 13 9.07 2.34 5.24
CA SER A 13 8.51 3.05 6.40
C SER A 13 9.57 3.90 7.10
N ALA A 14 10.76 3.33 7.34
CA ALA A 14 11.87 4.04 7.97
C ALA A 14 12.36 5.20 7.11
N LEU A 15 12.45 5.01 5.79
CA LEU A 15 12.82 6.06 4.85
C LEU A 15 11.76 7.17 4.80
N LEU A 16 10.48 6.82 4.80
CA LEU A 16 9.38 7.80 4.80
C LEU A 16 9.38 8.64 6.08
N ILE A 17 9.42 7.98 7.25
CA ILE A 17 9.39 8.67 8.55
C ILE A 17 10.70 9.42 8.78
N GLY A 18 11.84 8.73 8.71
CA GLY A 18 13.15 9.31 8.95
C GLY A 18 13.51 10.40 7.94
N GLY A 19 13.20 10.18 6.66
CA GLY A 19 13.36 11.18 5.61
C GLY A 19 12.49 12.40 5.84
N SER A 20 11.21 12.23 6.20
CA SER A 20 10.32 13.37 6.50
C SER A 20 10.81 14.18 7.70
N LEU A 21 11.21 13.52 8.78
CA LEU A 21 11.79 14.18 9.96
C LEU A 21 13.09 14.92 9.63
N TRP A 22 13.94 14.32 8.80
CA TRP A 22 15.18 14.95 8.36
C TRP A 22 14.94 16.18 7.47
N LEU A 23 13.91 16.15 6.62
CA LEU A 23 13.56 17.26 5.74
C LEU A 23 12.83 18.40 6.45
N PHE A 24 12.12 18.11 7.54
CA PHE A 24 11.27 19.07 8.25
C PHE A 24 11.92 20.44 8.54
N PRO A 25 13.17 20.54 9.04
CA PRO A 25 13.80 21.82 9.36
C PRO A 25 14.13 22.70 8.14
N ARG A 26 13.98 22.16 6.91
CA ARG A 26 14.30 22.84 5.65
C ARG A 26 13.06 23.36 4.93
N LEU A 27 11.87 23.07 5.46
CA LEU A 27 10.63 23.44 4.82
C LEU A 27 10.43 24.97 4.88
N PRO A 28 9.84 25.56 3.83
CA PRO A 28 9.33 26.93 3.92
C PRO A 28 8.13 27.01 4.89
N ASP A 29 7.70 28.22 5.22
CA ASP A 29 6.59 28.46 6.16
C ASP A 29 5.27 27.78 5.73
N GLN A 30 5.07 27.58 4.42
CA GLN A 30 3.89 26.93 3.88
C GLN A 30 4.23 25.74 2.98
N VAL A 31 3.47 24.66 3.15
CA VAL A 31 3.59 23.44 2.32
C VAL A 31 2.26 23.11 1.65
N PRO A 32 2.28 22.57 0.42
CA PRO A 32 1.08 22.04 -0.22
C PRO A 32 0.47 20.92 0.62
N ARG A 33 -0.85 20.96 0.81
CA ARG A 33 -1.60 19.91 1.52
C ARG A 33 -2.49 19.07 0.60
N HIS A 34 -2.86 19.64 -0.55
CA HIS A 34 -3.76 19.01 -1.51
C HIS A 34 -3.35 19.38 -2.93
N PHE A 35 -3.56 18.44 -3.83
CA PHE A 35 -3.32 18.59 -5.25
C PHE A 35 -4.57 18.14 -5.99
N GLY A 36 -5.05 18.95 -6.93
CA GLY A 36 -6.14 18.56 -7.83
C GLY A 36 -5.74 17.43 -8.77
N ILE A 37 -6.68 16.93 -9.56
CA ILE A 37 -6.47 15.81 -10.50
C ILE A 37 -5.32 16.08 -11.49
N GLY A 38 -5.14 17.34 -11.90
CA GLY A 38 -4.02 17.76 -12.76
C GLY A 38 -2.67 17.87 -12.06
N GLY A 39 -2.60 17.55 -10.77
CA GLY A 39 -1.39 17.68 -9.95
C GLY A 39 -1.07 19.10 -9.51
N THR A 40 -1.95 20.07 -9.73
CA THR A 40 -1.78 21.46 -9.27
C THR A 40 -2.14 21.57 -7.79
N ALA A 41 -1.24 22.16 -6.99
CA ALA A 41 -1.49 22.49 -5.61
C ALA A 41 -2.57 23.57 -5.51
N ASP A 42 -3.68 23.25 -4.86
CA ASP A 42 -4.85 24.11 -4.70
C ASP A 42 -5.12 24.46 -3.23
N ALA A 43 -4.36 23.89 -2.30
CA ALA A 43 -4.43 24.21 -0.88
C ALA A 43 -3.08 24.03 -0.18
N TYR A 44 -2.85 24.88 0.83
CA TYR A 44 -1.61 24.94 1.61
C TYR A 44 -1.91 24.95 3.11
N TRP A 45 -0.92 24.56 3.91
CA TRP A 45 -0.91 24.71 5.36
C TRP A 45 0.43 25.26 5.84
N GLU A 46 0.44 25.82 7.05
CA GLU A 46 1.68 26.12 7.77
C GLU A 46 2.50 24.84 7.96
N ALA A 47 3.81 24.93 7.79
CA ALA A 47 4.77 23.83 7.93
C ALA A 47 5.04 23.47 9.39
N THR A 48 4.00 23.03 10.10
CA THR A 48 4.15 22.42 11.42
C THR A 48 4.57 20.96 11.27
N LEU A 49 5.24 20.42 12.30
CA LEU A 49 5.64 19.01 12.29
C LEU A 49 4.44 18.09 12.10
N LEU A 50 3.31 18.42 12.71
CA LEU A 50 2.08 17.66 12.60
C LEU A 50 1.53 17.65 11.16
N HIS A 51 1.47 18.80 10.50
CA HIS A 51 1.00 18.89 9.12
C HIS A 51 1.94 18.14 8.16
N TRP A 52 3.26 18.30 8.33
CA TRP A 52 4.25 17.64 7.49
C TRP A 52 4.24 16.12 7.64
N MET A 53 4.04 15.64 8.87
CA MET A 53 4.02 14.21 9.19
C MET A 53 2.65 13.55 8.94
N GLY A 54 1.63 14.29 8.53
CA GLY A 54 0.29 13.76 8.26
C GLY A 54 0.31 12.61 7.25
N LEU A 55 0.96 12.80 6.10
CA LEU A 55 1.04 11.77 5.06
C LEU A 55 1.88 10.55 5.50
N PRO A 56 3.07 10.70 6.12
CA PRO A 56 3.77 9.59 6.76
C PRO A 56 2.94 8.80 7.78
N TYR A 57 2.16 9.47 8.63
CA TYR A 57 1.31 8.78 9.62
C TYR A 57 0.19 7.98 8.95
N ILE A 58 -0.47 8.56 7.95
CA ILE A 58 -1.48 7.85 7.15
C ILE A 58 -0.85 6.62 6.48
N ALA A 59 0.34 6.75 5.90
CA ALA A 59 1.03 5.65 5.24
C ALA A 59 1.31 4.47 6.18
N VAL A 60 1.84 4.76 7.38
CA VAL A 60 2.10 3.74 8.41
C VAL A 60 0.79 3.12 8.91
N ALA A 61 -0.25 3.92 9.13
CA ALA A 61 -1.55 3.42 9.55
C ALA A 61 -2.16 2.47 8.50
N VAL A 62 -2.12 2.84 7.22
CA VAL A 62 -2.58 1.99 6.11
C VAL A 62 -1.77 0.70 6.03
N ALA A 63 -0.44 0.78 6.10
CA ALA A 63 0.42 -0.41 6.10
C ALA A 63 0.11 -1.33 7.30
N ALA A 64 -0.09 -0.77 8.48
CA ALA A 64 -0.47 -1.52 9.68
C ALA A 64 -1.83 -2.20 9.52
N LEU A 65 -2.84 -1.52 8.96
CA LEU A 65 -4.15 -2.11 8.66
C LEU A 65 -4.04 -3.28 7.68
N VAL A 66 -3.26 -3.14 6.62
CA VAL A 66 -3.04 -4.22 5.63
C VAL A 66 -2.31 -5.42 6.25
N TYR A 67 -1.31 -5.17 7.10
CA TYR A 67 -0.66 -6.23 7.87
C TYR A 67 -1.61 -6.90 8.87
N GLY A 68 -2.46 -6.12 9.54
CA GLY A 68 -3.49 -6.62 10.44
C GLY A 68 -4.48 -7.53 9.70
N ALA A 69 -4.90 -7.14 8.50
CA ALA A 69 -5.74 -8.00 7.64
C ALA A 69 -5.02 -9.29 7.26
N ALA A 70 -3.73 -9.22 6.87
CA ALA A 70 -2.93 -10.39 6.54
C ALA A 70 -2.76 -11.34 7.73
N TRP A 71 -2.59 -10.79 8.94
CA TRP A 71 -2.53 -11.57 10.17
C TRP A 71 -3.89 -12.22 10.50
N TRP A 72 -4.98 -11.47 10.38
CA TRP A 72 -6.33 -11.98 10.62
C TRP A 72 -6.67 -13.16 9.72
N ILE A 73 -6.46 -13.06 8.40
CA ILE A 73 -6.73 -14.17 7.47
C ILE A 73 -5.82 -15.38 7.72
N GLY A 74 -4.64 -15.14 8.31
CA GLY A 74 -3.69 -16.15 8.71
C GLY A 74 -4.06 -16.92 9.98
N THR A 75 -5.10 -16.49 10.69
CA THR A 75 -5.47 -17.05 11.99
C THR A 75 -6.53 -18.15 11.80
N PRO A 76 -6.34 -19.35 12.40
CA PRO A 76 -7.35 -20.40 12.39
C PRO A 76 -8.71 -19.86 12.88
N PRO A 77 -9.84 -20.29 12.28
CA PRO A 77 -10.00 -21.47 11.41
C PRO A 77 -9.75 -21.22 9.91
N TYR A 78 -9.08 -20.12 9.52
CA TYR A 78 -8.87 -19.74 8.12
C TYR A 78 -10.18 -19.46 7.36
N SER A 79 -11.15 -18.89 8.06
CA SER A 79 -12.45 -18.49 7.49
C SER A 79 -12.31 -17.21 6.67
N VAL A 80 -11.98 -17.38 5.40
CA VAL A 80 -11.98 -16.30 4.41
C VAL A 80 -13.15 -16.49 3.44
N SER A 81 -13.76 -15.39 3.05
CA SER A 81 -14.75 -15.39 1.97
C SER A 81 -14.01 -15.54 0.64
N VAL A 82 -14.24 -16.65 -0.05
CA VAL A 82 -13.67 -16.92 -1.37
C VAL A 82 -14.76 -17.33 -2.35
N PRO A 83 -14.59 -17.05 -3.65
CA PRO A 83 -15.49 -17.62 -4.66
C PRO A 83 -15.43 -19.16 -4.59
N ASN A 84 -16.58 -19.82 -4.66
CA ASN A 84 -16.76 -21.26 -4.42
C ASN A 84 -16.47 -21.70 -2.97
N GLN A 85 -17.07 -21.01 -1.99
CA GLN A 85 -16.89 -21.27 -0.56
C GLN A 85 -17.02 -22.76 -0.18
N GLN A 86 -18.00 -23.48 -0.74
CA GLN A 86 -18.18 -24.92 -0.46
C GLN A 86 -16.94 -25.76 -0.81
N GLN A 87 -16.30 -25.48 -1.96
CA GLN A 87 -15.09 -26.19 -2.38
C GLN A 87 -13.91 -25.85 -1.47
N TYR A 88 -13.80 -24.57 -1.08
CA TYR A 88 -12.78 -24.14 -0.13
C TYR A 88 -12.97 -24.79 1.25
N ASP A 89 -14.20 -24.88 1.73
CA ASP A 89 -14.49 -25.44 3.05
C ASP A 89 -14.16 -26.94 3.13
N MET A 90 -14.27 -27.66 2.01
CA MET A 90 -13.87 -29.07 1.88
C MET A 90 -12.36 -29.28 1.81
N LEU A 91 -11.55 -28.24 1.58
CA LEU A 91 -10.09 -28.39 1.53
C LEU A 91 -9.52 -28.79 2.89
N ASP A 92 -8.48 -29.62 2.83
CA ASP A 92 -7.67 -29.95 3.99
C ASP A 92 -6.99 -28.69 4.57
N PRO A 93 -6.74 -28.65 5.90
CA PRO A 93 -6.06 -27.52 6.53
C PRO A 93 -4.66 -27.20 5.95
N SER A 94 -3.97 -28.17 5.35
CA SER A 94 -2.72 -27.94 4.61
C SER A 94 -2.95 -27.11 3.35
N ASP A 95 -3.99 -27.38 2.59
CA ASP A 95 -4.29 -26.70 1.33
C ASP A 95 -4.89 -25.31 1.56
N LYS A 96 -5.73 -25.17 2.59
CA LYS A 96 -6.19 -23.85 3.06
C LYS A 96 -5.01 -22.93 3.41
N ARG A 97 -4.00 -23.45 4.12
CA ARG A 97 -2.78 -22.70 4.45
C ARG A 97 -2.01 -22.24 3.21
N VAL A 98 -1.99 -23.03 2.13
CA VAL A 98 -1.37 -22.62 0.86
C VAL A 98 -2.12 -21.44 0.24
N ILE A 99 -3.45 -21.49 0.19
CA ILE A 99 -4.30 -20.40 -0.32
C ILE A 99 -4.12 -19.13 0.51
N ILE A 100 -4.21 -19.24 1.83
CA ILE A 100 -3.99 -18.13 2.76
C ILE A 100 -2.58 -17.54 2.58
N GLY A 101 -1.55 -18.36 2.38
CA GLY A 101 -0.20 -17.89 2.12
C GLY A 101 -0.09 -16.98 0.89
N TYR A 102 -0.83 -17.27 -0.19
CA TYR A 102 -0.88 -16.40 -1.36
C TYR A 102 -1.62 -15.09 -1.06
N MET A 103 -2.73 -15.14 -0.32
CA MET A 103 -3.47 -13.94 0.07
C MET A 103 -2.65 -13.04 0.99
N GLN A 104 -1.93 -13.61 1.95
CA GLN A 104 -1.01 -12.87 2.83
C GLN A 104 0.12 -12.23 2.02
N ALA A 105 0.74 -12.98 1.10
CA ALA A 105 1.78 -12.44 0.22
C ALA A 105 1.26 -11.27 -0.62
N PHE A 106 0.06 -11.40 -1.20
CA PHE A 106 -0.60 -10.31 -1.93
C PHE A 106 -0.78 -9.08 -1.05
N LEU A 107 -1.34 -9.22 0.16
CA LEU A 107 -1.55 -8.12 1.08
C LEU A 107 -0.22 -7.43 1.48
N HIS A 108 0.84 -8.19 1.75
CA HIS A 108 2.14 -7.59 2.08
C HIS A 108 2.75 -6.80 0.92
N TRP A 109 2.57 -7.26 -0.32
CA TRP A 109 2.98 -6.51 -1.51
C TRP A 109 2.10 -5.29 -1.78
N THR A 110 0.81 -5.36 -1.47
CA THR A 110 -0.09 -4.19 -1.47
C THR A 110 0.40 -3.13 -0.48
N ALA A 111 0.83 -3.54 0.72
CA ALA A 111 1.45 -2.61 1.67
C ALA A 111 2.74 -1.98 1.11
N THR A 112 3.58 -2.76 0.40
CA THR A 112 4.77 -2.23 -0.29
C THR A 112 4.42 -1.15 -1.31
N ALA A 113 3.43 -1.43 -2.16
CA ALA A 113 2.97 -0.49 -3.18
C ALA A 113 2.42 0.79 -2.56
N MET A 114 1.62 0.68 -1.50
CA MET A 114 1.09 1.84 -0.78
C MET A 114 2.20 2.67 -0.13
N LEU A 115 3.17 2.03 0.54
CA LEU A 115 4.30 2.74 1.14
C LEU A 115 5.15 3.46 0.08
N ALA A 116 5.41 2.83 -1.07
CA ALA A 116 6.12 3.46 -2.18
C ALA A 116 5.35 4.65 -2.76
N LEU A 117 4.03 4.52 -2.93
CA LEU A 117 3.14 5.60 -3.34
C LEU A 117 3.23 6.79 -2.38
N PHE A 118 3.09 6.55 -1.07
CA PHE A 118 3.16 7.61 -0.07
C PHE A 118 4.54 8.25 0.02
N LEU A 119 5.62 7.49 -0.14
CA LEU A 119 6.98 8.01 -0.21
C LEU A 119 7.19 8.94 -1.40
N ILE A 120 6.71 8.53 -2.58
CA ILE A 120 6.82 9.33 -3.80
C ILE A 120 5.94 10.59 -3.71
N ALA A 121 4.75 10.47 -3.13
CA ALA A 121 3.87 11.60 -2.86
C ALA A 121 4.52 12.60 -1.89
N GLN A 122 5.07 12.13 -0.77
CA GLN A 122 5.78 12.99 0.20
C GLN A 122 6.97 13.70 -0.43
N TRP A 123 7.77 12.97 -1.21
CA TRP A 123 8.91 13.54 -1.93
C TRP A 123 8.49 14.57 -2.98
N SER A 124 7.40 14.29 -3.70
CA SER A 124 6.85 15.22 -4.69
C SER A 124 6.35 16.50 -4.03
N THR A 125 5.64 16.38 -2.90
CA THR A 125 5.20 17.52 -2.09
C THR A 125 6.40 18.35 -1.60
N TYR A 126 7.47 17.69 -1.15
CA TYR A 126 8.71 18.37 -0.77
C TYR A 126 9.28 19.19 -1.95
N GLN A 127 9.36 18.61 -3.14
CA GLN A 127 9.89 19.33 -4.32
C GLN A 127 9.03 20.55 -4.68
N VAL A 128 7.71 20.41 -4.65
CA VAL A 128 6.79 21.52 -4.92
C VAL A 128 6.99 22.63 -3.87
N ALA A 129 7.05 22.28 -2.58
CA ALA A 129 7.29 23.25 -1.52
C ALA A 129 8.61 24.00 -1.69
N MET A 130 9.71 23.30 -2.01
CA MET A 130 11.04 23.92 -2.10
C MET A 130 11.27 24.72 -3.39
N SER A 131 10.66 24.31 -4.50
CA SER A 131 10.86 24.95 -5.80
C SER A 131 9.93 26.15 -6.02
N GLY A 132 8.85 26.27 -5.25
CA GLY A 132 7.77 27.22 -5.52
C GLY A 132 6.97 26.87 -6.78
N ALA A 133 7.19 25.68 -7.37
CA ALA A 133 6.35 25.17 -8.44
C ALA A 133 4.92 24.97 -7.93
N SER A 134 3.94 25.09 -8.83
CA SER A 134 2.53 24.87 -8.48
C SER A 134 2.05 23.46 -8.80
N THR A 135 2.87 22.63 -9.44
CA THR A 135 2.45 21.30 -9.95
C THR A 135 3.38 20.19 -9.52
N LEU A 136 2.81 19.00 -9.29
CA LEU A 136 3.58 17.78 -9.05
C LEU A 136 4.52 17.49 -10.23
N PRO A 137 5.74 16.97 -9.96
CA PRO A 137 6.59 16.45 -11.01
C PRO A 137 5.90 15.28 -11.73
N GLY A 138 6.20 15.09 -13.01
CA GLY A 138 5.50 14.10 -13.86
C GLY A 138 5.52 12.67 -13.30
N TYR A 139 6.61 12.26 -12.65
CA TYR A 139 6.68 10.94 -12.00
C TYR A 139 5.75 10.85 -10.77
N GLY A 140 5.60 11.93 -10.01
CA GLY A 140 4.73 11.99 -8.83
C GLY A 140 3.26 11.85 -9.24
N LEU A 141 2.87 12.55 -10.31
CA LEU A 141 1.55 12.43 -10.91
C LEU A 141 1.31 11.01 -11.47
N ALA A 142 2.26 10.50 -12.25
CA ALA A 142 2.16 9.18 -12.88
C ALA A 142 1.99 8.06 -11.85
N VAL A 143 2.75 8.09 -10.75
CA VAL A 143 2.64 7.10 -9.68
C VAL A 143 1.34 7.25 -8.89
N SER A 144 0.93 8.49 -8.60
CA SER A 144 -0.30 8.75 -7.83
C SER A 144 -1.55 8.25 -8.55
N LEU A 145 -1.59 8.36 -9.87
CA LEU A 145 -2.71 7.88 -10.69
C LEU A 145 -2.54 6.41 -11.11
N GLY A 146 -1.32 6.00 -11.44
CA GLY A 146 -1.02 4.68 -11.97
C GLY A 146 -1.04 3.57 -10.92
N MET A 147 -0.52 3.83 -9.70
CA MET A 147 -0.43 2.80 -8.67
C MET A 147 -1.81 2.25 -8.25
N PRO A 148 -2.86 3.08 -8.03
CA PRO A 148 -4.20 2.56 -7.76
C PRO A 148 -4.73 1.66 -8.89
N VAL A 149 -4.51 2.03 -10.14
CA VAL A 149 -4.92 1.22 -11.30
C VAL A 149 -4.20 -0.13 -11.31
N VAL A 150 -2.89 -0.14 -11.07
CA VAL A 150 -2.10 -1.38 -10.97
C VAL A 150 -2.61 -2.27 -9.84
N LEU A 151 -2.91 -1.69 -8.67
CA LEU A 151 -3.45 -2.44 -7.52
C LEU A 151 -4.83 -3.04 -7.81
N VAL A 152 -5.71 -2.30 -8.50
CA VAL A 152 -7.02 -2.81 -8.93
C VAL A 152 -6.84 -3.97 -9.91
N ILE A 153 -5.98 -3.82 -10.91
CA ILE A 153 -5.69 -4.90 -11.87
C ILE A 153 -5.13 -6.13 -11.16
N ALA A 154 -4.20 -5.95 -10.22
CA ALA A 154 -3.63 -7.04 -9.44
C ALA A 154 -4.68 -7.74 -8.57
N ALA A 155 -5.58 -6.97 -7.93
CA ALA A 155 -6.67 -7.50 -7.15
C ALA A 155 -7.66 -8.31 -7.99
N LEU A 156 -8.04 -7.80 -9.17
CA LEU A 156 -8.90 -8.52 -10.12
C LEU A 156 -8.24 -9.79 -10.64
N GLY A 157 -6.95 -9.74 -10.97
CA GLY A 157 -6.16 -10.90 -11.36
C GLY A 157 -6.13 -11.97 -10.28
N MET A 158 -5.94 -11.56 -9.02
CA MET A 158 -5.99 -12.45 -7.86
C MET A 158 -7.39 -13.07 -7.68
N ALA A 159 -8.45 -12.25 -7.77
CA ALA A 159 -9.83 -12.71 -7.65
C ALA A 159 -10.22 -13.72 -8.74
N TRP A 160 -9.68 -13.58 -9.95
CA TRP A 160 -9.90 -14.52 -11.05
C TRP A 160 -9.04 -15.79 -10.95
N TRP A 161 -7.82 -15.68 -10.40
CA TRP A 161 -6.88 -16.79 -10.28
C TRP A 161 -7.19 -17.71 -9.09
N LEU A 162 -7.59 -17.15 -7.94
CA LEU A 162 -7.82 -17.90 -6.70
C LEU A 162 -8.81 -19.07 -6.87
N PRO A 163 -9.97 -18.91 -7.53
CA PRO A 163 -10.95 -19.99 -7.67
C PRO A 163 -10.44 -21.14 -8.55
N ARG A 164 -9.60 -20.83 -9.54
CA ARG A 164 -8.94 -21.86 -10.37
C ARG A 164 -7.95 -22.67 -9.55
N ARG A 165 -7.26 -22.01 -8.61
CA ARG A 165 -6.32 -22.69 -7.72
C ARG A 165 -7.04 -23.57 -6.70
N VAL A 166 -8.16 -23.10 -6.14
CA VAL A 166 -9.01 -23.90 -5.24
C VAL A 166 -9.50 -25.16 -5.95
N ARG A 167 -10.09 -25.04 -7.15
CA ARG A 167 -10.55 -26.21 -7.94
C ARG A 167 -9.45 -27.24 -8.21
N LYS A 168 -8.26 -26.76 -8.58
CA LYS A 168 -7.10 -27.63 -8.81
C LYS A 168 -6.67 -28.39 -7.55
N LEU A 169 -6.78 -27.77 -6.37
CA LEU A 169 -6.44 -28.41 -5.10
C LEU A 169 -7.54 -29.37 -4.62
N SER A 170 -8.81 -29.11 -4.95
CA SER A 170 -9.93 -30.01 -4.63
C SER A 170 -10.04 -31.23 -5.56
N GLY A 171 -9.14 -31.38 -6.53
CA GLY A 171 -9.10 -32.55 -7.42
C GLY A 171 -10.06 -32.50 -8.63
N GLU A 172 -10.72 -31.37 -8.88
CA GLU A 172 -11.53 -31.18 -10.09
C GLU A 172 -10.66 -30.58 -11.21
N SER A 173 -10.45 -31.36 -12.28
CA SER A 173 -9.75 -30.94 -13.52
C SER A 173 -10.70 -30.29 -14.51
#